data_AF-A0A2D6S7I9-F1
#
_entry.id   AF-A0A2D6S7I9-F1
#
_cell.length_a   1.000
_cell.length_b   1.000
_cell.length_c   1.000
_cell.angle_alpha   90.00
_cell.angle_beta   90.00
_cell.angle_gamma   90.00
#
_symmetry.space_group_name_H-M   'P 1'
#
loop_
_entity.id
_entity.type
_entity.pdbx_description
1 polymer ?
#
loop_
_entity_poly.entity_id
_entity_poly.type
_entity_poly.pdbx_seq_one_letter_code
_entity_poly.pdbx_strand_id
1 'polypeptide(L)'
;MIPETQYKHRTDSTEEKIQLLSKAYRHGKIDLAMSLSESIKDTLTFERMIKDPVENCALGLESTGKVSNLPESWSKWASGWEFFKVIALEESVGLDRLQEPIDLPISFEEGHDLQREIRVAKLDENTGQLFEAVSQIYDEIYRHGKRHCHLIFLADVLANSRTIYFVFYGNSNAELPNYLSDLQVSGEGIGLRVENRHYAADLSHQMGQLERLTYKRAHGLELFAGGEGHGEPPNIDWAHDYLASNNFQKFRITNWASCPNYEVVKGPVCVYVRRWGFPQSPIHPLFTPSRMHIDVTYKFYAGLPYFIKESTMEVIKDFEINYLRDDEWVFSGYAFTDTVWIDSSGKLHEGEVPSSHQDDLWGVGFFNQQSRDAFIAIWLEHQAENFDALYHSGAPILNYKGHGQLWSRWAAKNSPQLHAGTSLQQKNAYLVSPYFEQSGRKGVQDIRLSLLNPLKVNAKINLENEFFRQIPSKSKGKLVTKTEDTTATKQSVWNALQSVKDEMFYAVDANVVDMGYIYDVSIRGDVIRILMTMPHRGRPKYGFIANPIRDRLLRLDGIREVIVDFTWDPKWSPTRLTAAGRKAMGLSFL
;
A
#
# COMPACT_ATOMS: atom_id res chain seq x y z
N MET A 1 0.34 -18.48 42.67
CA MET A 1 0.08 -17.93 41.33
C MET A 1 -0.87 -16.75 41.48
N ILE A 2 -0.61 -15.65 40.78
CA ILE A 2 -1.49 -14.48 40.78
C ILE A 2 -2.63 -14.77 39.79
N PRO A 3 -3.91 -14.58 40.15
CA PRO A 3 -5.01 -14.71 39.19
C PRO A 3 -4.84 -13.78 37.99
N GLU A 4 -5.10 -14.28 36.77
CA GLU A 4 -4.96 -13.54 35.51
C GLU A 4 -6.11 -12.54 35.27
N THR A 5 -6.16 -11.50 36.10
CA THR A 5 -7.24 -10.51 36.11
C THR A 5 -6.99 -9.27 35.24
N GLN A 6 -5.75 -9.04 34.79
CA GLN A 6 -5.35 -7.90 33.97
C GLN A 6 -4.74 -8.37 32.65
N TYR A 7 -4.80 -7.53 31.61
CA TYR A 7 -4.21 -7.81 30.30
C TYR A 7 -2.75 -8.30 30.40
N LYS A 8 -1.92 -7.58 31.16
CA LYS A 8 -0.50 -7.91 31.37
C LYS A 8 -0.25 -9.28 32.03
N HIS A 9 -1.26 -9.88 32.66
CA HIS A 9 -1.14 -11.23 33.24
C HIS A 9 -1.38 -12.33 32.19
N ARG A 10 -1.92 -11.97 31.02
CA ARG A 10 -2.37 -12.89 29.96
C ARG A 10 -1.49 -12.85 28.71
N THR A 11 -0.42 -12.05 28.74
CA THR A 11 0.55 -11.92 27.66
C THR A 11 1.94 -11.76 28.24
N ASP A 12 2.92 -12.39 27.60
CA ASP A 12 4.34 -12.20 27.91
C ASP A 12 4.93 -11.12 26.99
N SER A 13 5.91 -10.38 27.50
CA SER A 13 6.69 -9.41 26.71
C SER A 13 7.62 -10.10 25.72
N THR A 14 8.05 -9.35 24.70
CA THR A 14 9.07 -9.80 23.75
C THR A 14 10.36 -10.20 24.47
N GLU A 15 10.80 -9.42 25.46
CA GLU A 15 12.01 -9.67 26.24
C GLU A 15 11.94 -10.97 27.06
N GLU A 16 10.81 -11.23 27.72
CA GLU A 16 10.59 -12.48 28.47
C GLU A 16 10.65 -13.69 27.54
N LYS A 17 9.99 -13.61 26.38
CA LYS A 17 10.01 -14.68 25.37
C LYS A 17 11.41 -14.92 24.81
N ILE A 18 12.22 -13.87 24.60
CA ILE A 18 13.63 -13.99 24.19
C ILE A 18 14.46 -14.72 25.26
N GLN A 19 14.25 -14.42 26.53
CA GLN A 19 14.94 -15.11 27.63
C GLN A 19 14.56 -16.59 27.69
N LEU A 20 13.26 -16.91 27.53
CA LEU A 20 12.76 -18.28 27.44
C LEU A 20 13.36 -19.02 26.24
N LEU A 21 13.45 -18.37 25.08
CA LEU A 21 14.06 -18.94 23.87
C LEU A 21 15.53 -19.27 24.13
N SER A 22 16.28 -18.33 24.70
CA SER A 22 17.70 -18.52 25.02
C SER A 22 17.90 -19.68 25.99
N LYS A 23 17.04 -19.80 27.01
CA LYS A 23 17.05 -20.91 27.94
C LYS A 23 16.74 -22.24 27.25
N ALA A 24 15.68 -22.30 26.43
CA ALA A 24 15.31 -23.49 25.68
C ALA A 24 16.46 -23.97 24.78
N TYR A 25 17.07 -23.05 24.04
CA TYR A 25 18.22 -23.31 23.18
C TYR A 25 19.42 -23.87 23.96
N ARG A 26 19.81 -23.23 25.08
CA ARG A 26 20.93 -23.71 25.92
C ARG A 26 20.72 -25.11 26.49
N HIS A 27 19.47 -25.52 26.68
CA HIS A 27 19.12 -26.87 27.16
C HIS A 27 18.90 -27.88 26.02
N GLY A 28 19.17 -27.52 24.76
CA GLY A 28 18.97 -28.39 23.60
C GLY A 28 17.50 -28.65 23.24
N LYS A 29 16.55 -27.86 23.76
CA LYS A 29 15.12 -27.99 23.45
C LYS A 29 14.77 -27.21 22.18
N ILE A 30 15.18 -27.75 21.03
CA ILE A 30 15.10 -27.04 19.74
C ILE A 30 13.64 -26.74 19.34
N ASP A 31 12.73 -27.71 19.42
CA ASP A 31 11.32 -27.52 19.05
C ASP A 31 10.63 -26.44 19.90
N LEU A 32 11.00 -26.35 21.18
CA LEU A 32 10.54 -25.29 22.06
C LEU A 32 11.11 -23.93 21.64
N ALA A 33 12.40 -23.85 21.27
CA ALA A 33 13.00 -22.62 20.78
C ALA A 33 12.34 -22.13 19.47
N MET A 34 12.02 -23.06 18.55
CA MET A 34 11.26 -22.76 17.33
C MET A 34 9.84 -22.25 17.65
N SER A 35 9.16 -22.90 18.60
CA SER A 35 7.82 -22.46 19.01
C SER A 35 7.84 -21.06 19.64
N LEU A 36 8.89 -20.75 20.42
CA LEU A 36 9.10 -19.43 21.01
C LEU A 36 9.46 -18.38 19.95
N SER A 37 10.20 -18.72 18.89
CA SER A 37 10.47 -17.76 17.81
C SER A 37 9.21 -17.34 17.06
N GLU A 38 8.29 -18.29 16.78
CA GLU A 38 6.98 -17.95 16.20
C GLU A 38 6.17 -17.08 17.17
N SER A 39 6.15 -17.43 18.46
CA SER A 39 5.45 -16.62 19.48
C SER A 39 6.01 -15.20 19.63
N ILE A 40 7.32 -15.01 19.45
CA ILE A 40 7.96 -13.68 19.41
C ILE A 40 7.49 -12.91 18.17
N LYS A 41 7.42 -13.57 17.01
CA LYS A 41 6.95 -12.95 15.77
C LYS A 41 5.50 -12.45 15.89
N ASP A 42 4.62 -13.22 16.52
CA ASP A 42 3.24 -12.80 16.79
C ASP A 42 3.19 -11.56 17.69
N THR A 43 3.99 -11.53 18.77
CA THR A 43 4.08 -10.36 19.65
C THR A 43 4.65 -9.14 18.94
N LEU A 44 5.71 -9.30 18.15
CA LEU A 44 6.28 -8.20 17.35
C LEU A 44 5.27 -7.68 16.32
N THR A 45 4.47 -8.56 15.72
CA THR A 45 3.40 -8.17 14.79
C THR A 45 2.34 -7.33 15.49
N PHE A 46 1.90 -7.74 16.68
CA PHE A 46 0.97 -6.94 17.50
C PHE A 46 1.60 -5.62 17.94
N GLU A 47 2.84 -5.64 18.43
CA GLU A 47 3.56 -4.43 18.82
C GLU A 47 3.70 -3.45 17.67
N ARG A 48 4.01 -3.93 16.46
CA ARG A 48 4.06 -3.13 15.23
C ARG A 48 2.74 -2.40 14.99
N MET A 49 1.61 -3.10 15.07
CA MET A 49 0.28 -2.51 14.86
C MET A 49 -0.07 -1.37 15.85
N ILE A 50 0.59 -1.31 17.01
CA ILE A 50 0.30 -0.32 18.06
C ILE A 50 1.42 0.69 18.28
N LYS A 51 2.67 0.38 17.90
CA LYS A 51 3.86 1.21 18.13
C LYS A 51 4.38 1.86 16.86
N ASP A 52 3.93 1.45 15.67
CA ASP A 52 4.42 2.01 14.41
C ASP A 52 4.37 3.55 14.45
N PRO A 53 5.46 4.20 14.03
CA PRO A 53 5.60 5.63 14.17
C PRO A 53 4.50 6.34 13.38
N VAL A 54 3.91 7.34 14.01
CA VAL A 54 2.99 8.25 13.32
C VAL A 54 3.83 9.15 12.42
N GLU A 55 3.57 9.11 11.12
CA GLU A 55 4.14 10.09 10.20
C GLU A 55 3.60 11.49 10.50
N ASN A 56 4.47 12.50 10.35
CA ASN A 56 4.06 13.88 10.57
C ASN A 56 3.05 14.30 9.49
N CYS A 57 1.84 14.64 9.91
CA CYS A 57 0.82 15.18 9.02
C CYS A 57 1.31 16.50 8.41
N ALA A 58 0.94 16.76 7.15
CA ALA A 58 1.28 18.02 6.50
C ALA A 58 0.71 19.21 7.31
N LEU A 59 1.52 20.25 7.49
CA LEU A 59 1.15 21.43 8.28
C LEU A 59 -0.17 22.04 7.80
N GLY A 60 -1.15 22.14 8.69
CA GLY A 60 -2.50 22.67 8.40
C GLY A 60 -3.60 21.60 8.37
N LEU A 61 -3.25 20.33 8.11
CA LEU A 61 -4.21 19.21 8.15
C LEU A 61 -4.74 18.90 9.55
N GLU A 62 -4.13 19.45 10.59
CA GLU A 62 -4.64 19.39 11.97
C GLU A 62 -5.94 20.21 12.15
N SER A 63 -6.16 21.23 11.30
CA SER A 63 -7.31 22.12 11.44
C SER A 63 -8.57 21.49 10.87
N THR A 64 -9.61 21.38 11.70
CA THR A 64 -10.91 20.82 11.32
C THR A 64 -11.98 21.91 11.24
N GLY A 65 -12.70 21.96 10.13
CA GLY A 65 -13.91 22.76 9.98
C GLY A 65 -15.19 21.96 10.25
N LYS A 66 -16.28 22.64 10.62
CA LYS A 66 -17.61 22.03 10.72
C LYS A 66 -18.38 22.21 9.41
N VAL A 67 -18.99 21.15 8.91
CA VAL A 67 -19.79 21.19 7.66
C VAL A 67 -20.92 22.22 7.74
N SER A 68 -21.48 22.46 8.94
CA SER A 68 -22.48 23.51 9.19
C SER A 68 -21.99 24.93 8.86
N ASN A 69 -20.68 25.16 8.84
CA ASN A 69 -20.07 26.45 8.54
C ASN A 69 -19.79 26.65 7.04
N LEU A 70 -20.01 25.61 6.21
CA LEU A 70 -19.88 25.72 4.76
C LEU A 70 -21.08 26.48 4.17
N PRO A 71 -20.92 27.11 2.99
CA PRO A 71 -22.04 27.64 2.22
C PRO A 71 -23.16 26.62 2.05
N GLU A 72 -24.41 27.09 2.05
CA GLU A 72 -25.61 26.23 2.10
C GLU A 72 -25.61 25.13 1.03
N SER A 73 -25.15 25.42 -0.19
CA SER A 73 -25.11 24.43 -1.26
C SER A 73 -24.10 23.29 -0.99
N TRP A 74 -22.96 23.60 -0.36
CA TRP A 74 -21.93 22.63 -0.03
C TRP A 74 -22.28 21.85 1.23
N SER A 75 -22.89 22.48 2.24
CA SER A 75 -23.36 21.78 3.44
C SER A 75 -24.54 20.84 3.13
N LYS A 76 -25.44 21.23 2.23
CA LYS A 76 -26.47 20.32 1.68
C LYS A 76 -25.84 19.17 0.91
N TRP A 77 -24.82 19.45 0.10
CA TRP A 77 -24.11 18.41 -0.64
C TRP A 77 -23.42 17.41 0.30
N ALA A 78 -22.74 17.87 1.35
CA ALA A 78 -22.09 17.01 2.34
C ALA A 78 -23.01 16.57 3.50
N SER A 79 -24.34 16.61 3.30
CA SER A 79 -25.32 16.32 4.36
C SER A 79 -25.10 14.92 4.95
N GLY A 80 -24.96 14.85 6.28
CA GLY A 80 -24.66 13.62 7.03
C GLY A 80 -23.24 13.58 7.59
N TRP A 81 -22.32 14.36 7.03
CA TRP A 81 -20.97 14.55 7.58
C TRP A 81 -20.93 15.75 8.52
N GLU A 82 -20.21 15.62 9.62
CA GLU A 82 -20.08 16.68 10.63
C GLU A 82 -18.86 17.59 10.36
N PHE A 83 -17.77 17.01 9.88
CA PHE A 83 -16.47 17.67 9.80
C PHE A 83 -15.84 17.61 8.42
N PHE A 84 -14.93 18.56 8.16
CA PHE A 84 -14.10 18.54 6.98
C PHE A 84 -12.70 19.11 7.23
N LYS A 85 -11.75 18.74 6.37
CA LYS A 85 -10.42 19.34 6.23
C LYS A 85 -10.23 19.80 4.78
N VAL A 86 -9.27 20.68 4.51
CA VAL A 86 -9.05 21.25 3.17
C VAL A 86 -7.60 21.12 2.75
N ILE A 87 -7.40 20.77 1.49
CA ILE A 87 -6.12 20.54 0.86
C ILE A 87 -6.06 21.34 -0.44
N ALA A 88 -5.02 22.14 -0.62
CA ALA A 88 -4.67 22.72 -1.90
C ALA A 88 -3.52 21.94 -2.51
N LEU A 89 -3.65 21.61 -3.78
CA LEU A 89 -2.59 21.04 -4.57
C LEU A 89 -2.12 22.08 -5.58
N GLU A 90 -0.81 22.34 -5.61
CA GLU A 90 -0.19 23.36 -6.45
C GLU A 90 0.78 22.71 -7.44
N GLU A 91 0.60 23.03 -8.74
CA GLU A 91 1.46 22.60 -9.83
C GLU A 91 2.44 23.74 -10.18
N SER A 92 3.74 23.45 -10.25
CA SER A 92 4.77 24.49 -10.42
C SER A 92 5.82 24.20 -11.51
N VAL A 93 5.64 23.11 -12.25
CA VAL A 93 6.54 22.67 -13.34
C VAL A 93 5.99 23.08 -14.71
N GLY A 94 4.71 23.41 -14.81
CA GLY A 94 4.05 23.83 -16.05
C GLY A 94 3.55 22.67 -16.89
N LEU A 95 3.10 21.60 -16.23
CA LEU A 95 2.59 20.38 -16.87
C LEU A 95 1.23 20.02 -16.27
N ASP A 96 0.26 19.67 -17.11
CA ASP A 96 -1.03 19.17 -16.63
C ASP A 96 -0.82 17.86 -15.88
N ARG A 97 -1.27 17.83 -14.62
CA ARG A 97 -1.32 16.63 -13.79
C ARG A 97 -2.70 16.05 -13.88
N LEU A 98 -2.82 14.85 -14.47
CA LEU A 98 -4.06 14.13 -14.59
C LEU A 98 -3.93 12.82 -13.83
N GLN A 99 -4.86 12.58 -12.91
CA GLN A 99 -4.90 11.39 -12.05
C GLN A 99 -3.57 11.16 -11.30
N GLU A 100 -2.87 12.22 -10.89
CA GLU A 100 -1.65 12.08 -10.09
C GLU A 100 -2.01 11.53 -8.70
N PRO A 101 -1.40 10.42 -8.24
CA PRO A 101 -1.68 9.88 -6.92
C PRO A 101 -1.13 10.82 -5.85
N ILE A 102 -2.01 11.25 -4.96
CA ILE A 102 -1.66 12.02 -3.76
C ILE A 102 -1.81 11.10 -2.58
N ASP A 103 -0.69 10.79 -1.93
CA ASP A 103 -0.59 9.91 -0.77
C ASP A 103 -0.05 10.74 0.40
N LEU A 104 -0.88 10.93 1.43
CA LEU A 104 -0.55 11.84 2.52
C LEU A 104 -0.96 11.28 3.89
N PRO A 105 -0.09 11.41 4.91
CA PRO A 105 -0.46 11.12 6.28
C PRO A 105 -1.43 12.18 6.81
N ILE A 106 -2.52 11.73 7.43
CA ILE A 106 -3.58 12.58 7.97
C ILE A 106 -4.11 12.05 9.30
N SER A 107 -4.57 12.95 10.17
CA SER A 107 -5.08 12.62 11.49
C SER A 107 -6.50 13.13 11.72
N PHE A 108 -7.27 12.39 12.51
CA PHE A 108 -8.65 12.67 12.87
C PHE A 108 -8.88 12.44 14.37
N GLU A 109 -9.85 13.14 14.93
CA GLU A 109 -10.27 12.94 16.32
C GLU A 109 -10.86 11.53 16.54
N GLU A 110 -10.90 11.06 17.79
CA GLU A 110 -11.48 9.76 18.13
C GLU A 110 -12.99 9.66 17.81
N GLY A 111 -13.45 8.44 17.51
CA GLY A 111 -14.88 8.12 17.39
C GLY A 111 -15.38 7.83 15.97
N HIS A 112 -14.47 7.79 15.00
CA HIS A 112 -14.78 7.63 13.59
C HIS A 112 -14.30 6.28 13.03
N ASP A 113 -15.06 5.68 12.11
CA ASP A 113 -14.58 4.57 11.26
C ASP A 113 -14.05 5.15 9.96
N LEU A 114 -12.74 5.42 9.90
CA LEU A 114 -12.15 6.20 8.82
C LEU A 114 -12.34 5.57 7.44
N GLN A 115 -12.29 4.24 7.34
CA GLN A 115 -12.49 3.51 6.08
C GLN A 115 -13.89 3.72 5.52
N ARG A 116 -14.89 3.79 6.41
CA ARG A 116 -16.28 3.98 6.04
C ARG A 116 -16.63 5.44 5.78
N GLU A 117 -16.05 6.34 6.56
CA GLU A 117 -16.49 7.73 6.65
C GLU A 117 -15.78 8.68 5.68
N ILE A 118 -14.49 8.48 5.42
CA ILE A 118 -13.71 9.48 4.67
C ILE A 118 -14.21 9.58 3.23
N ARG A 119 -14.46 10.81 2.78
CA ARG A 119 -14.79 11.17 1.40
C ARG A 119 -13.95 12.36 0.96
N VAL A 120 -13.39 12.30 -0.24
CA VAL A 120 -12.64 13.41 -0.83
C VAL A 120 -13.49 14.06 -1.90
N ALA A 121 -13.50 15.39 -1.96
CA ALA A 121 -14.23 16.13 -2.98
C ALA A 121 -13.34 17.23 -3.60
N LYS A 122 -13.25 17.26 -4.92
CA LYS A 122 -12.63 18.34 -5.69
C LYS A 122 -13.58 19.53 -5.80
N LEU A 123 -13.06 20.74 -5.62
CA LEU A 123 -13.76 21.98 -5.96
C LEU A 123 -13.41 22.41 -7.38
N ASP A 124 -14.43 22.63 -8.22
CA ASP A 124 -14.28 23.39 -9.45
C ASP A 124 -14.47 24.88 -9.15
N GLU A 125 -13.37 25.64 -9.16
CA GLU A 125 -13.37 27.06 -8.83
C GLU A 125 -14.15 27.92 -9.83
N ASN A 126 -14.30 27.48 -11.08
CA ASN A 126 -15.04 28.22 -12.10
C ASN A 126 -16.55 28.16 -11.88
N THR A 127 -17.04 27.00 -11.45
CA THR A 127 -18.48 26.75 -11.29
C THR A 127 -18.94 26.80 -9.83
N GLY A 128 -18.03 26.65 -8.88
CA GLY A 128 -18.30 26.49 -7.46
C GLY A 128 -18.88 25.12 -7.09
N GLN A 129 -18.75 24.12 -7.96
CA GLN A 129 -19.27 22.75 -7.77
C GLN A 129 -18.26 21.85 -7.05
N LEU A 130 -18.78 20.98 -6.18
CA LEU A 130 -18.03 19.89 -5.57
C LEU A 130 -18.26 18.58 -6.33
N PHE A 131 -17.18 17.84 -6.58
CA PHE A 131 -17.19 16.52 -7.21
C PHE A 131 -16.47 15.53 -6.31
N GLU A 132 -17.13 14.44 -5.95
CA GLU A 132 -16.49 13.36 -5.20
C GLU A 132 -15.33 12.76 -6.01
N ALA A 133 -14.16 12.68 -5.39
CA ALA A 133 -12.97 12.06 -5.93
C ALA A 133 -12.82 10.65 -5.34
N VAL A 134 -12.42 9.70 -6.18
CA VAL A 134 -12.14 8.33 -5.71
C VAL A 134 -10.98 8.38 -4.73
N SER A 135 -11.24 7.88 -3.52
CA SER A 135 -10.30 7.92 -2.41
C SER A 135 -10.20 6.56 -1.73
N GLN A 136 -9.13 6.38 -0.98
CA GLN A 136 -8.85 5.19 -0.21
C GLN A 136 -8.02 5.60 1.01
N ILE A 137 -8.13 4.84 2.08
CA ILE A 137 -7.21 4.97 3.22
C ILE A 137 -6.56 3.64 3.56
N TYR A 138 -5.40 3.70 4.22
CA TYR A 138 -4.69 2.54 4.73
C TYR A 138 -3.77 2.92 5.91
N ASP A 139 -3.13 1.93 6.53
CA ASP A 139 -2.23 2.07 7.70
C ASP A 139 -2.85 2.88 8.85
N GLU A 140 -4.09 2.50 9.20
CA GLU A 140 -4.80 3.15 10.29
C GLU A 140 -4.26 2.75 11.66
N ILE A 141 -3.75 3.75 12.40
CA ILE A 141 -3.22 3.62 13.75
C ILE A 141 -3.93 4.57 14.72
N TYR A 142 -3.97 4.20 16.00
CA TYR A 142 -4.54 5.03 17.06
C TYR A 142 -3.44 5.49 18.01
N ARG A 143 -3.36 6.80 18.25
CA ARG A 143 -2.34 7.42 19.12
C ARG A 143 -2.87 8.70 19.76
N HIS A 144 -2.65 8.84 21.07
CA HIS A 144 -2.91 10.09 21.81
C HIS A 144 -4.32 10.68 21.60
N GLY A 145 -5.36 9.85 21.50
CA GLY A 145 -6.73 10.34 21.27
C GLY A 145 -7.07 10.65 19.81
N LYS A 146 -6.17 10.35 18.87
CA LYS A 146 -6.36 10.56 17.44
C LYS A 146 -6.19 9.27 16.66
N ARG A 147 -6.93 9.16 15.55
CA ARG A 147 -6.71 8.14 14.51
C ARG A 147 -5.85 8.77 13.42
N HIS A 148 -4.79 8.08 13.03
CA HIS A 148 -3.92 8.46 11.92
C HIS A 148 -4.04 7.42 10.81
N CYS A 149 -3.96 7.86 9.56
CA CYS A 149 -3.92 6.98 8.41
C CYS A 149 -3.22 7.67 7.24
N HIS A 150 -2.91 6.89 6.20
CA HIS A 150 -2.63 7.45 4.88
C HIS A 150 -3.94 7.62 4.12
N LEU A 151 -4.14 8.82 3.57
CA LEU A 151 -5.20 9.12 2.61
C LEU A 151 -4.59 9.16 1.22
N ILE A 152 -5.11 8.33 0.32
CA ILE A 152 -4.73 8.31 -1.07
C ILE A 152 -5.92 8.60 -2.00
N PHE A 153 -5.72 9.48 -2.97
CA PHE A 153 -6.70 9.80 -4.02
C PHE A 153 -5.97 10.24 -5.29
N LEU A 154 -6.67 10.20 -6.42
CA LEU A 154 -6.13 10.69 -7.70
C LEU A 154 -6.55 12.14 -7.91
N ALA A 155 -5.58 13.00 -8.22
CA ALA A 155 -5.79 14.43 -8.39
C ALA A 155 -5.59 14.88 -9.83
N ASP A 156 -6.45 15.79 -10.27
CA ASP A 156 -6.26 16.55 -11.51
C ASP A 156 -5.94 18.01 -11.15
N VAL A 157 -4.78 18.51 -11.60
CA VAL A 157 -4.31 19.88 -11.40
C VAL A 157 -3.67 20.35 -12.72
N LEU A 158 -4.18 21.45 -13.28
CA LEU A 158 -3.65 21.98 -14.55
C LEU A 158 -2.27 22.63 -14.35
N ALA A 159 -1.53 22.74 -15.43
CA ALA A 159 -0.22 23.40 -15.46
C ALA A 159 -0.25 24.78 -14.80
N ASN A 160 0.71 25.05 -13.91
CA ASN A 160 0.86 26.32 -13.18
C ASN A 160 -0.41 26.77 -12.42
N SER A 161 -1.24 25.82 -11.98
CA SER A 161 -2.49 26.11 -11.29
C SER A 161 -2.54 25.52 -9.88
N ARG A 162 -3.60 25.88 -9.18
CA ARG A 162 -3.96 25.34 -7.86
C ARG A 162 -5.32 24.67 -7.97
N THR A 163 -5.53 23.58 -7.23
CA THR A 163 -6.85 22.95 -7.10
C THR A 163 -7.12 22.59 -5.65
N ILE A 164 -8.36 22.84 -5.20
CA ILE A 164 -8.80 22.60 -3.83
C ILE A 164 -9.56 21.29 -3.71
N TYR A 165 -9.27 20.56 -2.65
CA TYR A 165 -9.94 19.34 -2.23
C TYR A 165 -10.42 19.46 -0.78
N PHE A 166 -11.62 18.95 -0.53
CA PHE A 166 -12.21 18.79 0.79
C PHE A 166 -12.13 17.33 1.21
N VAL A 167 -11.79 17.07 2.46
CA VAL A 167 -11.82 15.74 3.07
C VAL A 167 -12.91 15.74 4.14
N PHE A 168 -14.05 15.12 3.85
CA PHE A 168 -15.20 15.02 4.76
C PHE A 168 -15.08 13.77 5.65
N TYR A 169 -15.42 13.91 6.93
CA TYR A 169 -15.49 12.81 7.90
C TYR A 169 -16.53 13.08 9.01
N GLY A 170 -16.74 12.14 9.94
CA GLY A 170 -17.70 12.29 11.03
C GLY A 170 -19.13 11.91 10.64
N ASN A 171 -19.29 10.77 9.96
CA ASN A 171 -20.60 10.23 9.57
C ASN A 171 -20.72 8.77 10.02
N SER A 172 -21.17 8.54 11.26
CA SER A 172 -21.31 7.18 11.82
C SER A 172 -22.19 6.24 10.99
N ASN A 173 -23.10 6.79 10.18
CA ASN A 173 -24.03 6.06 9.31
C ASN A 173 -23.54 5.87 7.87
N ALA A 174 -22.34 6.35 7.54
CA ALA A 174 -21.72 6.13 6.23
C ALA A 174 -21.68 4.63 5.93
N GLU A 175 -21.74 4.28 4.64
CA GLU A 175 -21.43 2.92 4.16
C GLU A 175 -20.01 2.90 3.61
N LEU A 176 -19.41 1.71 3.48
CA LEU A 176 -18.12 1.61 2.80
C LEU A 176 -18.25 2.19 1.39
N PRO A 177 -17.31 3.05 0.97
CA PRO A 177 -17.34 3.60 -0.37
C PRO A 177 -17.22 2.46 -1.39
N ASN A 178 -18.10 2.48 -2.39
CA ASN A 178 -18.08 1.53 -3.50
C ASN A 178 -17.80 2.31 -4.79
N TYR A 179 -16.55 2.71 -4.94
CA TYR A 179 -16.07 3.45 -6.10
C TYR A 179 -15.89 2.54 -7.31
N LEU A 180 -16.24 3.05 -8.48
CA LEU A 180 -15.86 2.42 -9.73
C LEU A 180 -14.37 2.72 -9.99
N SER A 181 -13.58 1.67 -10.14
CA SER A 181 -12.17 1.78 -10.50
C SER A 181 -11.85 0.81 -11.63
N ASP A 182 -10.90 1.19 -12.48
CA ASP A 182 -10.31 0.26 -13.44
C ASP A 182 -9.25 -0.65 -12.80
N LEU A 183 -8.80 -0.33 -11.58
CA LEU A 183 -7.88 -1.15 -10.80
C LEU A 183 -8.63 -2.35 -10.22
N GLN A 184 -8.30 -3.54 -10.71
CA GLN A 184 -8.88 -4.80 -10.30
C GLN A 184 -7.79 -5.69 -9.70
N VAL A 185 -8.17 -6.43 -8.66
CA VAL A 185 -7.27 -7.35 -7.96
C VAL A 185 -7.94 -8.70 -7.84
N SER A 186 -7.19 -9.75 -8.17
CA SER A 186 -7.55 -11.13 -7.86
C SER A 186 -6.37 -11.85 -7.21
N GLY A 187 -6.64 -12.94 -6.51
CA GLY A 187 -5.65 -13.68 -5.71
C GLY A 187 -5.71 -13.37 -4.21
N GLU A 188 -4.87 -14.06 -3.45
CA GLU A 188 -4.80 -13.99 -1.98
C GLU A 188 -3.36 -13.77 -1.50
N GLY A 189 -3.23 -13.13 -0.33
CA GLY A 189 -1.92 -12.83 0.24
C GLY A 189 -1.09 -11.96 -0.70
N ILE A 190 0.15 -12.38 -0.96
CA ILE A 190 1.09 -11.68 -1.87
C ILE A 190 0.99 -12.13 -3.33
N GLY A 191 0.31 -13.24 -3.60
CA GLY A 191 0.13 -13.81 -4.93
C GLY A 191 -1.07 -13.18 -5.59
N LEU A 192 -0.86 -11.97 -6.11
CA LEU A 192 -1.92 -11.13 -6.66
C LEU A 192 -1.72 -10.93 -8.16
N ARG A 193 -2.82 -10.96 -8.88
CA ARG A 193 -2.92 -10.33 -10.19
C ARG A 193 -3.53 -8.94 -9.98
N VAL A 194 -2.77 -7.90 -10.31
CA VAL A 194 -3.18 -6.50 -10.21
C VAL A 194 -3.25 -5.91 -11.60
N GLU A 195 -4.42 -5.43 -12.01
CA GLU A 195 -4.62 -4.94 -13.37
C GLU A 195 -5.37 -3.61 -13.41
N ASN A 196 -5.03 -2.76 -14.37
CA ASN A 196 -5.77 -1.56 -14.69
C ASN A 196 -6.10 -1.53 -16.19
N ARG A 197 -6.40 -0.37 -16.78
CA ARG A 197 -6.64 -0.26 -18.24
C ARG A 197 -5.41 -0.48 -19.12
N HIS A 198 -4.20 -0.32 -18.58
CA HIS A 198 -2.94 -0.35 -19.33
C HIS A 198 -2.23 -1.69 -19.26
N TYR A 199 -2.22 -2.32 -18.08
CA TYR A 199 -1.51 -3.58 -17.87
C TYR A 199 -2.18 -4.49 -16.83
N ALA A 200 -1.71 -5.73 -16.79
CA ALA A 200 -1.93 -6.68 -15.71
C ALA A 200 -0.58 -7.23 -15.23
N ALA A 201 -0.30 -7.08 -13.94
CA ALA A 201 0.91 -7.51 -13.26
C ALA A 201 0.60 -8.75 -12.42
N ASP A 202 1.27 -9.86 -12.71
CA ASP A 202 1.12 -11.13 -11.99
C ASP A 202 2.27 -11.30 -11.01
N LEU A 203 1.96 -11.27 -9.71
CA LEU A 203 2.92 -11.48 -8.64
C LEU A 203 2.95 -12.95 -8.23
N SER A 204 4.16 -13.47 -8.02
CA SER A 204 4.41 -14.84 -7.56
C SER A 204 3.60 -15.17 -6.31
N HIS A 205 2.90 -16.30 -6.31
CA HIS A 205 2.25 -16.84 -5.10
C HIS A 205 3.23 -17.23 -3.98
N GLN A 206 4.49 -17.51 -4.32
CA GLN A 206 5.53 -17.91 -3.36
C GLN A 206 6.10 -16.71 -2.59
N MET A 207 6.63 -15.72 -3.30
CA MET A 207 7.39 -14.62 -2.70
C MET A 207 6.97 -13.21 -3.14
N GLY A 208 5.91 -13.05 -3.94
CA GLY A 208 5.34 -11.74 -4.29
C GLY A 208 6.16 -10.90 -5.28
N GLN A 209 7.19 -11.48 -5.90
CA GLN A 209 7.96 -10.86 -6.99
C GLN A 209 7.13 -10.82 -8.27
N LEU A 210 7.41 -9.84 -9.14
CA LEU A 210 6.71 -9.72 -10.42
C LEU A 210 7.15 -10.82 -11.39
N GLU A 211 6.23 -11.73 -11.72
CA GLU A 211 6.47 -12.87 -12.59
C GLU A 211 6.22 -12.53 -14.06
N ARG A 212 5.11 -11.84 -14.32
CA ARG A 212 4.67 -11.49 -15.68
C ARG A 212 4.01 -10.12 -15.71
N LEU A 213 4.06 -9.51 -16.89
CA LEU A 213 3.40 -8.24 -17.16
C LEU A 213 2.71 -8.29 -18.52
N THR A 214 1.39 -8.23 -18.54
CA THR A 214 0.57 -8.26 -19.76
C THR A 214 0.08 -6.86 -20.12
N TYR A 215 0.31 -6.43 -21.36
CA TYR A 215 -0.17 -5.14 -21.89
C TYR A 215 -1.63 -5.27 -22.33
N LYS A 216 -2.51 -4.40 -21.84
CA LYS A 216 -3.95 -4.41 -22.14
C LYS A 216 -4.27 -3.51 -23.33
N ARG A 217 -3.97 -4.00 -24.53
CA ARG A 217 -4.24 -3.35 -25.83
C ARG A 217 -4.63 -4.38 -26.89
N ALA A 218 -5.06 -3.93 -28.06
CA ALA A 218 -5.61 -4.80 -29.11
C ALA A 218 -4.69 -5.99 -29.51
N HIS A 219 -3.37 -5.78 -29.48
CA HIS A 219 -2.35 -6.82 -29.60
C HIS A 219 -1.51 -6.83 -28.32
N GLY A 220 -2.02 -7.47 -27.27
CA GLY A 220 -1.39 -7.50 -25.96
C GLY A 220 -0.07 -8.25 -25.98
N LEU A 221 1.02 -7.56 -25.64
CA LEU A 221 2.32 -8.16 -25.36
C LEU A 221 2.32 -8.72 -23.94
N GLU A 222 2.83 -9.92 -23.74
CA GLU A 222 3.14 -10.46 -22.40
C GLU A 222 4.67 -10.46 -22.23
N LEU A 223 5.16 -9.78 -21.20
CA LEU A 223 6.53 -9.89 -20.74
C LEU A 223 6.62 -11.03 -19.75
N PHE A 224 7.51 -11.98 -20.04
CA PHE A 224 7.78 -13.14 -19.21
C PHE A 224 9.26 -13.53 -19.31
N ALA A 225 9.74 -14.28 -18.32
CA ALA A 225 11.03 -14.96 -18.35
C ALA A 225 10.78 -16.47 -18.54
N GLY A 226 11.21 -17.02 -19.68
CA GLY A 226 10.94 -18.41 -20.07
C GLY A 226 12.08 -19.40 -19.82
N GLY A 227 13.21 -18.93 -19.28
CA GLY A 227 14.35 -19.80 -18.98
C GLY A 227 14.17 -20.58 -17.68
N GLU A 228 14.79 -21.77 -17.58
CA GLU A 228 14.99 -22.50 -16.31
C GLU A 228 16.01 -21.79 -15.40
N GLY A 229 15.92 -20.46 -15.30
CA GLY A 229 16.91 -19.60 -14.67
C GLY A 229 17.20 -20.06 -13.24
N HIS A 230 18.40 -20.62 -13.04
CA HIS A 230 18.90 -21.09 -11.75
C HIS A 230 18.03 -22.13 -11.01
N GLY A 231 17.03 -22.74 -11.68
CA GLY A 231 16.05 -23.62 -11.04
C GLY A 231 15.02 -22.91 -10.17
N GLU A 232 14.89 -21.59 -10.31
CA GLU A 232 13.91 -20.75 -9.60
C GLU A 232 12.60 -20.63 -10.41
N PRO A 233 11.45 -20.34 -9.77
CA PRO A 233 10.23 -19.97 -10.49
C PRO A 233 10.50 -18.81 -11.47
N PRO A 234 9.88 -18.82 -12.66
CA PRO A 234 10.13 -17.79 -13.66
C PRO A 234 9.64 -16.42 -13.18
N ASN A 235 10.54 -15.46 -13.03
CA ASN A 235 10.20 -14.07 -12.74
C ASN A 235 10.87 -13.08 -13.72
N ILE A 236 10.22 -11.94 -13.97
CA ILE A 236 10.82 -10.88 -14.79
C ILE A 236 11.65 -9.90 -13.97
N ASP A 237 11.31 -9.67 -12.71
CA ASP A 237 12.12 -8.88 -11.75
C ASP A 237 12.98 -9.83 -10.89
N TRP A 238 14.29 -9.84 -11.08
CA TRP A 238 15.22 -10.76 -10.39
C TRP A 238 15.95 -10.15 -9.19
N ALA A 239 15.85 -8.84 -9.01
CA ALA A 239 16.41 -8.15 -7.85
C ALA A 239 15.43 -8.22 -6.66
N HIS A 240 15.88 -8.25 -5.41
CA HIS A 240 17.19 -7.85 -4.93
C HIS A 240 18.02 -9.03 -4.46
N ASP A 241 19.33 -8.88 -4.61
CA ASP A 241 20.28 -9.89 -4.18
C ASP A 241 21.68 -9.33 -3.95
N TYR A 242 22.50 -10.16 -3.33
CA TYR A 242 23.95 -9.97 -3.30
C TYR A 242 24.67 -11.29 -3.54
N LEU A 243 25.89 -11.21 -4.07
CA LEU A 243 26.82 -12.33 -4.15
C LEU A 243 27.79 -12.25 -2.97
N ALA A 244 27.80 -13.27 -2.11
CA ALA A 244 28.76 -13.35 -1.01
C ALA A 244 30.20 -13.40 -1.54
N SER A 245 31.15 -12.92 -0.73
CA SER A 245 32.58 -12.84 -1.07
C SER A 245 33.16 -14.16 -1.60
N ASN A 246 34.29 -14.06 -2.30
CA ASN A 246 34.97 -15.17 -2.98
C ASN A 246 34.10 -15.89 -4.03
N ASN A 247 33.08 -15.21 -4.56
CA ASN A 247 32.08 -15.75 -5.48
C ASN A 247 31.38 -17.00 -4.93
N PHE A 248 31.19 -17.09 -3.60
CA PHE A 248 30.74 -18.32 -2.97
C PHE A 248 29.31 -18.71 -3.37
N GLN A 249 28.34 -17.84 -3.09
CA GLN A 249 26.93 -18.07 -3.44
C GLN A 249 26.13 -16.77 -3.41
N LYS A 250 25.04 -16.75 -4.17
CA LYS A 250 24.06 -15.64 -4.16
C LYS A 250 23.08 -15.78 -3.02
N PHE A 251 22.65 -14.67 -2.45
CA PHE A 251 21.51 -14.61 -1.53
C PHE A 251 20.44 -13.74 -2.15
N ARG A 252 19.24 -14.30 -2.34
CA ARG A 252 18.15 -13.66 -3.09
C ARG A 252 16.86 -13.65 -2.29
N ILE A 253 16.02 -12.64 -2.53
CA ILE A 253 14.64 -12.64 -2.06
C ILE A 253 13.75 -13.60 -2.88
N THR A 254 14.10 -13.86 -4.14
CA THR A 254 13.42 -14.85 -5.01
C THR A 254 13.55 -16.28 -4.48
N ASN A 255 14.57 -16.56 -3.67
CA ASN A 255 14.77 -17.85 -3.01
C ASN A 255 13.85 -18.08 -1.80
N TRP A 256 13.06 -17.11 -1.36
CA TRP A 256 12.13 -17.31 -0.25
C TRP A 256 11.11 -18.40 -0.61
N ALA A 257 11.11 -19.51 0.14
CA ALA A 257 10.08 -20.56 0.00
C ALA A 257 8.66 -20.05 0.30
N SER A 258 8.55 -19.03 1.14
CA SER A 258 7.38 -18.20 1.35
C SER A 258 7.84 -16.84 1.84
N CYS A 259 7.13 -15.77 1.49
CA CYS A 259 7.47 -14.43 1.96
C CYS A 259 7.56 -14.38 3.50
N PRO A 260 8.74 -14.07 4.11
CA PRO A 260 8.92 -14.14 5.56
C PRO A 260 7.98 -13.18 6.30
N ASN A 261 7.87 -11.96 5.78
CA ASN A 261 6.95 -10.96 6.27
C ASN A 261 6.42 -10.15 5.08
N TYR A 262 5.15 -9.76 5.14
CA TYR A 262 4.54 -8.96 4.09
C TYR A 262 3.34 -8.17 4.59
N GLU A 263 3.00 -7.17 3.79
CA GLU A 263 1.86 -6.28 3.96
C GLU A 263 1.23 -6.03 2.59
N VAL A 264 -0.10 -6.04 2.55
CA VAL A 264 -0.87 -5.90 1.33
C VAL A 264 -2.01 -4.95 1.61
N VAL A 265 -2.06 -3.88 0.84
CA VAL A 265 -3.17 -2.93 0.82
C VAL A 265 -3.86 -3.05 -0.53
N LYS A 266 -5.18 -3.17 -0.50
CA LYS A 266 -6.03 -3.25 -1.68
C LYS A 266 -7.08 -2.16 -1.59
N GLY A 267 -7.29 -1.43 -2.68
CA GLY A 267 -8.42 -0.52 -2.80
C GLY A 267 -8.55 0.06 -4.20
N PRO A 268 -9.51 0.97 -4.38
CA PRO A 268 -9.88 1.47 -5.70
C PRO A 268 -8.88 2.46 -6.29
N VAL A 269 -7.94 3.00 -5.50
CA VAL A 269 -6.94 3.96 -6.00
C VAL A 269 -5.59 3.29 -6.16
N CYS A 270 -5.18 2.51 -5.16
CA CYS A 270 -3.86 1.92 -5.07
C CYS A 270 -3.91 0.51 -4.50
N VAL A 271 -3.07 -0.34 -5.06
CA VAL A 271 -2.74 -1.66 -4.51
C VAL A 271 -1.25 -1.66 -4.28
N TYR A 272 -0.82 -1.90 -3.05
CA TYR A 272 0.59 -2.09 -2.79
C TYR A 272 0.87 -3.39 -2.07
N VAL A 273 2.03 -3.97 -2.41
CA VAL A 273 2.53 -5.23 -1.87
C VAL A 273 3.94 -4.99 -1.36
N ARG A 274 4.08 -4.91 -0.03
CA ARG A 274 5.36 -4.75 0.67
C ARG A 274 5.79 -6.09 1.25
N ARG A 275 7.08 -6.40 1.14
CA ARG A 275 7.69 -7.65 1.64
C ARG A 275 9.08 -7.38 2.19
N TRP A 276 9.44 -8.06 3.28
CA TRP A 276 10.75 -7.85 3.88
C TRP A 276 11.28 -9.07 4.64
N GLY A 277 12.61 -9.14 4.73
CA GLY A 277 13.33 -10.16 5.47
C GLY A 277 14.78 -10.30 5.01
N PHE A 278 15.44 -11.35 5.51
CA PHE A 278 16.79 -11.72 5.05
C PHE A 278 16.69 -12.59 3.79
N PRO A 279 17.47 -12.30 2.73
CA PRO A 279 17.49 -13.13 1.52
C PRO A 279 18.04 -14.53 1.82
N GLN A 280 17.65 -15.52 1.01
CA GLN A 280 17.99 -16.93 1.23
C GLN A 280 19.05 -17.45 0.24
N SER A 281 19.88 -18.38 0.74
CA SER A 281 20.82 -19.17 -0.06
C SER A 281 20.08 -20.18 -0.94
N PRO A 282 20.62 -20.60 -2.11
CA PRO A 282 20.06 -21.66 -2.93
C PRO A 282 19.94 -23.01 -2.22
N ILE A 283 20.65 -23.21 -1.11
CA ILE A 283 20.61 -24.42 -0.28
C ILE A 283 20.09 -24.14 1.13
N HIS A 284 19.22 -23.14 1.27
CA HIS A 284 18.49 -22.89 2.52
C HIS A 284 17.82 -24.18 3.03
N PRO A 285 17.88 -24.50 4.34
CA PRO A 285 18.40 -23.69 5.44
C PRO A 285 19.87 -23.95 5.82
N LEU A 286 20.71 -24.56 4.98
CA LEU A 286 22.10 -24.81 5.35
C LEU A 286 22.87 -23.51 5.65
N PHE A 287 22.55 -22.42 4.93
CA PHE A 287 23.09 -21.08 5.16
C PHE A 287 21.98 -20.06 5.38
N THR A 288 21.91 -19.48 6.59
CA THR A 288 20.88 -18.50 7.00
C THR A 288 21.48 -17.24 7.65
N PRO A 289 22.31 -16.47 6.94
CA PRO A 289 22.92 -15.27 7.51
C PRO A 289 21.89 -14.15 7.71
N SER A 290 21.89 -13.54 8.90
CA SER A 290 21.16 -12.30 9.19
C SER A 290 22.10 -11.09 9.08
N ARG A 291 22.60 -10.81 7.87
CA ARG A 291 23.60 -9.75 7.61
C ARG A 291 23.10 -8.59 6.75
N MET A 292 22.14 -8.84 5.86
CA MET A 292 21.52 -7.83 4.99
C MET A 292 20.01 -7.99 5.04
N HIS A 293 19.31 -7.02 5.62
CA HIS A 293 17.86 -6.96 5.61
C HIS A 293 17.39 -6.28 4.31
N ILE A 294 16.38 -6.85 3.66
CA ILE A 294 15.83 -6.31 2.40
C ILE A 294 14.34 -6.07 2.60
N ASP A 295 13.87 -4.91 2.16
CA ASP A 295 12.47 -4.51 2.08
C ASP A 295 12.16 -4.09 0.63
N VAL A 296 11.07 -4.60 0.05
CA VAL A 296 10.62 -4.26 -1.30
C VAL A 296 9.12 -4.03 -1.32
N THR A 297 8.70 -2.93 -1.95
CA THR A 297 7.31 -2.56 -2.13
C THR A 297 7.00 -2.31 -3.60
N TYR A 298 5.97 -2.95 -4.14
CA TYR A 298 5.34 -2.53 -5.40
C TYR A 298 4.09 -1.72 -5.12
N LYS A 299 3.88 -0.60 -5.82
CA LYS A 299 2.64 0.20 -5.80
C LYS A 299 2.07 0.29 -7.21
N PHE A 300 0.83 -0.17 -7.37
CA PHE A 300 0.06 -0.14 -8.61
C PHE A 300 -1.12 0.81 -8.43
N TYR A 301 -1.41 1.61 -9.45
CA TYR A 301 -2.42 2.66 -9.37
C TYR A 301 -3.51 2.49 -10.42
N ALA A 302 -4.72 2.94 -10.10
CA ALA A 302 -5.81 3.06 -11.05
C ALA A 302 -5.45 4.06 -12.16
N GLY A 303 -5.83 3.76 -13.40
CA GLY A 303 -5.69 4.66 -14.54
C GLY A 303 -4.25 4.97 -15.03
N LEU A 304 -3.19 4.57 -14.32
CA LEU A 304 -1.81 4.98 -14.64
C LEU A 304 -1.01 3.92 -15.41
N PRO A 305 -0.21 4.32 -16.40
CA PRO A 305 0.53 3.40 -17.26
C PRO A 305 1.87 2.97 -16.65
N TYR A 306 2.06 3.14 -15.34
CA TYR A 306 3.27 2.76 -14.63
C TYR A 306 2.94 2.15 -13.27
N PHE A 307 3.94 1.53 -12.65
CA PHE A 307 3.94 1.16 -11.25
C PHE A 307 5.24 1.62 -10.59
N ILE A 308 5.23 1.73 -9.27
CA ILE A 308 6.41 2.12 -8.49
C ILE A 308 6.99 0.89 -7.78
N LYS A 309 8.32 0.76 -7.77
CA LYS A 309 9.07 -0.16 -6.89
C LYS A 309 9.91 0.68 -5.94
N GLU A 310 9.66 0.54 -4.65
CA GLU A 310 10.45 1.12 -3.57
C GLU A 310 11.18 -0.01 -2.84
N SER A 311 12.40 0.23 -2.35
CA SER A 311 13.09 -0.77 -1.55
C SER A 311 14.17 -0.19 -0.65
N THR A 312 14.51 -0.95 0.38
CA THR A 312 15.67 -0.70 1.24
C THR A 312 16.52 -1.96 1.36
N MET A 313 17.84 -1.80 1.32
CA MET A 313 18.81 -2.83 1.68
C MET A 313 19.67 -2.30 2.83
N GLU A 314 19.58 -2.93 4.00
CA GLU A 314 20.23 -2.48 5.23
C GLU A 314 21.21 -3.55 5.74
N VAL A 315 22.45 -3.15 5.99
CA VAL A 315 23.50 -4.01 6.51
C VAL A 315 23.42 -4.08 8.03
N ILE A 316 23.14 -5.26 8.56
CA ILE A 316 22.97 -5.51 10.01
C ILE A 316 24.29 -5.93 10.66
N LYS A 317 25.21 -6.50 9.89
CA LYS A 317 26.52 -6.96 10.37
C LYS A 317 27.57 -6.78 9.30
N ASP A 318 28.78 -6.44 9.70
CA ASP A 318 29.94 -6.30 8.84
C ASP A 318 30.20 -7.57 8.02
N PHE A 319 30.38 -7.40 6.70
CA PHE A 319 30.76 -8.46 5.78
C PHE A 319 31.18 -7.91 4.41
N GLU A 320 31.94 -8.74 3.70
CA GLU A 320 32.30 -8.51 2.30
C GLU A 320 31.31 -9.23 1.36
N ILE A 321 31.01 -8.57 0.24
CA ILE A 321 30.27 -9.13 -0.89
C ILE A 321 31.06 -8.93 -2.18
N ASN A 322 30.80 -9.70 -3.23
CA ASN A 322 31.37 -9.43 -4.56
C ASN A 322 30.63 -8.28 -5.26
N TYR A 323 29.30 -8.32 -5.21
CA TYR A 323 28.41 -7.28 -5.74
C TYR A 323 27.03 -7.35 -5.08
N LEU A 324 26.27 -6.27 -5.23
CA LEU A 324 24.88 -6.12 -4.82
C LEU A 324 24.06 -5.63 -6.02
N ARG A 325 22.88 -6.22 -6.22
CA ARG A 325 21.95 -5.88 -7.28
C ARG A 325 20.61 -5.47 -6.69
N ASP A 326 20.15 -4.32 -7.14
CA ASP A 326 18.95 -3.66 -6.62
C ASP A 326 17.88 -3.47 -7.72
N ASP A 327 18.27 -3.63 -8.99
CA ASP A 327 17.35 -3.64 -10.13
C ASP A 327 17.82 -4.62 -11.22
N GLU A 328 17.01 -5.61 -11.59
CA GLU A 328 17.34 -6.58 -12.66
C GLU A 328 16.06 -7.07 -13.33
N TRP A 329 15.98 -6.87 -14.65
CA TRP A 329 14.81 -7.22 -15.45
C TRP A 329 15.19 -8.09 -16.63
N VAL A 330 14.47 -9.20 -16.84
CA VAL A 330 14.79 -10.21 -17.86
C VAL A 330 13.54 -10.61 -18.64
N PHE A 331 13.64 -10.59 -19.98
CA PHE A 331 12.55 -10.91 -20.90
C PHE A 331 13.01 -11.87 -22.00
N SER A 332 12.35 -13.02 -22.12
CA SER A 332 12.77 -14.08 -23.05
C SER A 332 12.21 -13.95 -24.48
N GLY A 333 11.21 -13.08 -24.71
CA GLY A 333 10.43 -13.04 -25.95
C GLY A 333 10.98 -12.18 -27.10
N TYR A 334 12.16 -11.55 -26.97
CA TYR A 334 12.68 -10.55 -27.93
C TYR A 334 11.60 -9.55 -28.41
N ALA A 335 10.82 -9.04 -27.45
CA ALA A 335 9.66 -8.20 -27.71
C ALA A 335 10.02 -6.80 -28.21
N PHE A 336 11.25 -6.35 -27.94
CA PHE A 336 11.71 -5.01 -28.26
C PHE A 336 12.75 -4.99 -29.39
N THR A 337 12.87 -3.87 -30.08
CA THR A 337 13.84 -3.70 -31.19
C THR A 337 14.97 -2.75 -30.84
N ASP A 338 14.74 -1.86 -29.87
CA ASP A 338 15.61 -0.73 -29.57
C ASP A 338 15.70 -0.46 -28.07
N THR A 339 16.72 0.29 -27.67
CA THR A 339 16.99 0.67 -26.29
C THR A 339 16.83 2.17 -26.08
N VAL A 340 16.46 2.53 -24.85
CA VAL A 340 16.51 3.91 -24.36
C VAL A 340 17.30 3.97 -23.06
N TRP A 341 17.90 5.13 -22.81
CA TRP A 341 18.53 5.41 -21.53
C TRP A 341 18.43 6.90 -21.19
N ILE A 342 18.50 7.21 -19.91
CA ILE A 342 18.42 8.57 -19.37
C ILE A 342 19.75 8.86 -18.68
N ASP A 343 20.40 9.97 -19.03
CA ASP A 343 21.64 10.39 -18.38
C ASP A 343 21.38 11.10 -17.04
N SER A 344 22.44 11.41 -16.30
CA SER A 344 22.38 12.15 -15.03
C SER A 344 21.88 13.59 -15.15
N SER A 345 21.90 14.18 -16.34
CA SER A 345 21.24 15.47 -16.61
C SER A 345 19.72 15.32 -16.79
N GLY A 346 19.24 14.08 -16.90
CA GLY A 346 17.84 13.76 -17.13
C GLY A 346 17.41 13.81 -18.58
N LYS A 347 18.35 13.76 -19.53
CA LYS A 347 18.08 13.71 -20.96
C LYS A 347 17.94 12.26 -21.42
N LEU A 348 16.88 12.00 -22.17
CA LEU A 348 16.63 10.70 -22.79
C LEU A 348 17.39 10.57 -24.11
N HIS A 349 18.02 9.41 -24.29
CA HIS A 349 18.76 9.00 -25.48
C HIS A 349 18.23 7.65 -25.97
N GLU A 350 18.34 7.42 -27.27
CA GLU A 350 18.02 6.14 -27.92
C GLU A 350 19.32 5.48 -28.39
N GLY A 351 19.35 4.15 -28.39
CA GLY A 351 20.51 3.36 -28.83
C GLY A 351 21.47 2.98 -27.70
N GLU A 352 22.71 2.69 -28.07
CA GLU A 352 23.72 2.17 -27.14
C GLU A 352 24.15 3.20 -26.08
N VAL A 353 24.45 2.70 -24.88
CA VAL A 353 25.01 3.51 -23.79
C VAL A 353 26.52 3.67 -24.01
N PRO A 354 27.04 4.90 -24.15
CA PRO A 354 28.48 5.13 -24.27
C PRO A 354 29.23 4.67 -23.01
N SER A 355 30.48 4.23 -23.16
CA SER A 355 31.31 3.77 -22.03
C SER A 355 31.43 4.79 -20.89
N SER A 356 31.37 6.09 -21.20
CA SER A 356 31.42 7.16 -20.19
C SER A 356 30.17 7.24 -19.30
N HIS A 357 29.06 6.64 -19.70
CA HIS A 357 27.77 6.67 -18.99
C HIS A 357 27.39 5.32 -18.37
N GLN A 358 28.19 4.26 -18.56
CA GLN A 358 27.79 2.89 -18.13
C GLN A 358 27.52 2.73 -16.63
N ASP A 359 28.00 3.65 -15.81
CA ASP A 359 27.81 3.67 -14.35
C ASP A 359 27.10 4.94 -13.84
N ASP A 360 26.56 5.78 -14.75
CA ASP A 360 25.89 7.06 -14.45
C ASP A 360 24.57 7.22 -15.24
N LEU A 361 23.70 6.22 -15.12
CA LEU A 361 22.37 6.19 -15.74
C LEU A 361 21.29 6.64 -14.73
N TRP A 362 20.19 7.21 -15.21
CA TRP A 362 19.03 7.60 -14.38
C TRP A 362 17.70 7.08 -14.95
N GLY A 363 17.82 6.10 -15.84
CA GLY A 363 16.71 5.38 -16.44
C GLY A 363 17.20 4.57 -17.62
N VAL A 364 16.56 3.44 -17.84
CA VAL A 364 16.88 2.49 -18.90
C VAL A 364 15.62 1.82 -19.39
N GLY A 365 15.63 1.31 -20.60
CA GLY A 365 14.49 0.54 -21.06
C GLY A 365 14.61 0.10 -22.49
N PHE A 366 13.49 -0.42 -22.96
CA PHE A 366 13.34 -0.93 -24.30
C PHE A 366 12.09 -0.38 -24.96
N PHE A 367 12.11 -0.32 -26.28
CA PHE A 367 10.92 -0.09 -27.07
C PHE A 367 10.95 -0.87 -28.39
N ASN A 368 9.78 -1.05 -28.99
CA ASN A 368 9.60 -1.66 -30.30
C ASN A 368 9.13 -0.60 -31.30
N GLN A 369 9.86 -0.39 -32.39
CA GLN A 369 9.50 0.63 -33.39
C GLN A 369 8.15 0.36 -34.09
N GLN A 370 7.79 -0.91 -34.29
CA GLN A 370 6.58 -1.29 -35.03
C GLN A 370 5.37 -1.39 -34.11
N SER A 371 5.48 -2.19 -33.04
CA SER A 371 4.38 -2.39 -32.10
C SER A 371 4.20 -1.21 -31.13
N ARG A 372 5.22 -0.36 -31.00
CA ARG A 372 5.29 0.75 -30.04
C ARG A 372 5.29 0.30 -28.59
N ASP A 373 5.39 -1.00 -28.29
CA ASP A 373 5.54 -1.46 -26.91
C ASP A 373 6.81 -0.89 -26.30
N ALA A 374 6.74 -0.44 -25.06
CA ALA A 374 7.92 -0.05 -24.31
C ALA A 374 7.81 -0.43 -22.85
N PHE A 375 8.95 -0.76 -22.27
CA PHE A 375 9.13 -0.98 -20.84
C PHE A 375 10.35 -0.18 -20.40
N ILE A 376 10.13 0.87 -19.61
CA ILE A 376 11.15 1.86 -19.27
C ILE A 376 11.17 2.09 -17.76
N ALA A 377 12.31 1.85 -17.14
CA ALA A 377 12.59 2.23 -15.77
C ALA A 377 13.06 3.68 -15.72
N ILE A 378 12.42 4.48 -14.86
CA ILE A 378 12.82 5.84 -14.50
C ILE A 378 13.24 5.78 -13.03
N TRP A 379 14.49 6.13 -12.74
CA TRP A 379 15.02 6.09 -11.39
C TRP A 379 14.79 7.44 -10.73
N LEU A 380 14.02 7.46 -9.64
CA LEU A 380 13.48 8.70 -9.07
C LEU A 380 14.31 9.19 -7.88
N GLU A 381 14.55 8.29 -6.93
CA GLU A 381 15.25 8.61 -5.69
C GLU A 381 16.18 7.46 -5.34
N HIS A 382 17.48 7.69 -5.24
CA HIS A 382 18.44 6.74 -4.68
C HIS A 382 19.26 7.44 -3.61
N GLN A 383 19.25 6.89 -2.40
CA GLN A 383 20.00 7.41 -1.27
C GLN A 383 20.82 6.27 -0.68
N ALA A 384 22.11 6.50 -0.53
CA ALA A 384 23.03 5.54 0.05
C ALA A 384 23.73 6.19 1.25
N GLU A 385 23.71 5.50 2.38
CA GLU A 385 24.42 5.88 3.59
C GLU A 385 25.56 4.90 3.84
N ASN A 386 26.77 5.43 4.09
CA ASN A 386 27.97 4.63 4.35
C ASN A 386 28.31 3.62 3.23
N PHE A 387 28.08 4.01 1.96
CA PHE A 387 28.59 3.31 0.79
C PHE A 387 29.89 3.96 0.30
N ASP A 388 30.91 3.16 0.00
CA ASP A 388 32.15 3.64 -0.62
C ASP A 388 31.89 4.24 -2.02
N ALA A 389 31.00 3.59 -2.78
CA ALA A 389 30.53 4.06 -4.07
C ALA A 389 29.14 3.46 -4.36
N LEU A 390 28.27 4.28 -4.96
CA LEU A 390 26.99 3.86 -5.52
C LEU A 390 27.06 3.96 -7.04
N TYR A 391 26.85 2.84 -7.73
CA TYR A 391 26.89 2.79 -9.19
C TYR A 391 25.50 2.76 -9.80
N HIS A 392 25.28 3.61 -10.80
CA HIS A 392 24.07 3.63 -11.60
C HIS A 392 24.28 2.87 -12.92
N SER A 393 24.59 1.59 -12.77
CA SER A 393 24.91 0.69 -13.89
C SER A 393 23.68 0.02 -14.49
N GLY A 394 23.88 -0.88 -15.46
CA GLY A 394 22.80 -1.67 -16.05
C GLY A 394 22.30 -1.12 -17.37
N ALA A 395 23.22 -0.83 -18.29
CA ALA A 395 22.85 -0.55 -19.67
C ALA A 395 21.95 -1.66 -20.24
N PRO A 396 20.85 -1.31 -20.95
CA PRO A 396 19.92 -2.29 -21.49
C PRO A 396 20.55 -3.09 -22.64
N ILE A 397 20.35 -4.40 -22.62
CA ILE A 397 20.91 -5.35 -23.59
C ILE A 397 19.77 -6.02 -24.35
N LEU A 398 19.75 -5.87 -25.69
CA LEU A 398 18.75 -6.49 -26.55
C LEU A 398 18.96 -7.99 -26.78
N ASN A 399 20.20 -8.46 -26.63
CA ASN A 399 20.54 -9.86 -26.87
C ASN A 399 21.60 -10.37 -25.89
N TYR A 400 21.14 -10.88 -24.76
CA TYR A 400 21.92 -11.64 -23.81
C TYR A 400 21.76 -13.14 -24.08
N LYS A 401 22.88 -13.82 -24.34
CA LYS A 401 22.90 -15.26 -24.65
C LYS A 401 22.24 -16.06 -23.53
N GLY A 402 21.15 -16.76 -23.84
CA GLY A 402 20.42 -17.63 -22.92
C GLY A 402 19.27 -16.97 -22.16
N HIS A 403 19.11 -15.65 -22.21
CA HIS A 403 18.05 -14.94 -21.49
C HIS A 403 17.17 -14.04 -22.37
N GLY A 404 17.68 -13.52 -23.49
CA GLY A 404 16.96 -12.58 -24.35
C GLY A 404 17.31 -11.13 -24.02
N GLN A 405 16.32 -10.33 -23.64
CA GLN A 405 16.47 -8.90 -23.37
C GLN A 405 16.56 -8.66 -21.87
N LEU A 406 17.55 -7.90 -21.41
CA LEU A 406 17.69 -7.62 -19.98
C LEU A 406 18.44 -6.33 -19.67
N TRP A 407 18.27 -5.86 -18.44
CA TRP A 407 19.27 -5.02 -17.77
C TRP A 407 19.48 -5.50 -16.34
N SER A 408 20.65 -5.16 -15.77
CA SER A 408 21.00 -5.51 -14.40
C SER A 408 21.86 -4.39 -13.80
N ARG A 409 21.30 -3.67 -12.84
CA ARG A 409 22.00 -2.62 -12.10
C ARG A 409 22.72 -3.23 -10.91
N TRP A 410 24.04 -3.05 -10.92
CA TRP A 410 24.91 -3.43 -9.82
C TRP A 410 25.21 -2.17 -9.01
N ALA A 411 24.39 -1.89 -7.99
CA ALA A 411 24.53 -0.71 -7.15
C ALA A 411 25.86 -0.69 -6.38
N ALA A 412 26.40 -1.86 -6.05
CA ALA A 412 27.77 -2.01 -5.55
C ALA A 412 28.47 -3.20 -6.21
N LYS A 413 29.76 -3.06 -6.53
CA LYS A 413 30.58 -4.06 -7.24
C LYS A 413 32.06 -3.88 -6.85
N ASN A 414 32.90 -4.82 -7.28
CA ASN A 414 34.35 -4.85 -7.02
C ASN A 414 34.71 -5.11 -5.54
N SER A 415 34.05 -6.09 -4.93
CA SER A 415 34.35 -6.53 -3.56
C SER A 415 34.20 -5.46 -2.47
N PRO A 416 33.06 -4.74 -2.39
CA PRO A 416 32.86 -3.74 -1.35
C PRO A 416 32.83 -4.38 0.04
N GLN A 417 33.41 -3.66 1.01
CA GLN A 417 33.29 -3.97 2.43
C GLN A 417 32.10 -3.21 2.98
N LEU A 418 31.11 -3.94 3.50
CA LEU A 418 29.91 -3.33 4.07
C LEU A 418 29.97 -3.40 5.58
N HIS A 419 29.66 -2.28 6.23
CA HIS A 419 29.63 -2.16 7.68
C HIS A 419 28.20 -2.11 8.19
N ALA A 420 27.98 -2.56 9.43
CA ALA A 420 26.68 -2.42 10.07
C ALA A 420 26.22 -0.96 10.05
N GLY A 421 24.97 -0.73 9.61
CA GLY A 421 24.41 0.61 9.39
C GLY A 421 24.62 1.17 7.98
N THR A 422 25.33 0.48 7.07
CA THR A 422 25.30 0.81 5.65
C THR A 422 23.90 0.54 5.08
N SER A 423 23.33 1.49 4.34
CA SER A 423 21.96 1.37 3.81
C SER A 423 21.82 1.94 2.40
N LEU A 424 21.01 1.28 1.57
CA LEU A 424 20.60 1.75 0.25
C LEU A 424 19.08 1.82 0.20
N GLN A 425 18.55 3.01 -0.07
CA GLN A 425 17.14 3.25 -0.34
C GLN A 425 16.97 3.64 -1.80
N GLN A 426 15.96 3.07 -2.45
CA GLN A 426 15.64 3.41 -3.84
C GLN A 426 14.15 3.46 -4.11
N LYS A 427 13.78 4.26 -5.11
CA LYS A 427 12.44 4.38 -5.69
C LYS A 427 12.53 4.55 -7.20
N ASN A 428 11.90 3.62 -7.91
CA ASN A 428 11.86 3.58 -9.38
C ASN A 428 10.42 3.54 -9.87
N ALA A 429 10.15 4.17 -11.01
CA ALA A 429 8.92 3.99 -11.77
C ALA A 429 9.17 3.13 -13.00
N TYR A 430 8.28 2.18 -13.29
CA TYR A 430 8.35 1.31 -14.45
C TYR A 430 7.18 1.62 -15.37
N LEU A 431 7.48 2.26 -16.49
CA LEU A 431 6.52 2.70 -17.48
C LEU A 431 6.20 1.57 -18.46
N VAL A 432 4.90 1.35 -18.65
CA VAL A 432 4.27 0.32 -19.49
C VAL A 432 3.38 1.03 -20.52
N SER A 433 3.96 1.98 -21.25
CA SER A 433 3.23 2.90 -22.15
C SER A 433 3.77 2.82 -23.57
N PRO A 434 2.95 3.11 -24.60
CA PRO A 434 3.45 3.16 -25.97
C PRO A 434 4.55 4.20 -26.19
N TYR A 435 5.59 3.82 -26.94
CA TYR A 435 6.66 4.72 -27.37
C TYR A 435 6.50 5.07 -28.84
N PHE A 436 6.08 6.30 -29.11
CA PHE A 436 5.90 6.80 -30.47
C PHE A 436 7.19 7.45 -30.98
N GLU A 437 7.52 7.28 -32.26
CA GLU A 437 8.73 7.84 -32.86
C GLU A 437 8.85 9.37 -32.67
N GLN A 438 7.76 10.11 -32.84
CA GLN A 438 7.77 11.58 -32.77
C GLN A 438 7.54 12.14 -31.35
N SER A 439 6.84 11.41 -30.48
CA SER A 439 6.38 11.92 -29.18
C SER A 439 6.79 11.08 -27.98
N GLY A 440 7.39 9.90 -28.19
CA GLY A 440 7.80 8.97 -27.14
C GLY A 440 8.83 9.59 -26.20
N ARG A 441 9.88 10.23 -26.74
CA ARG A 441 10.87 10.97 -25.96
C ARG A 441 10.22 12.01 -25.04
N LYS A 442 9.32 12.82 -25.59
CA LYS A 442 8.60 13.85 -24.85
C LYS A 442 7.69 13.23 -23.79
N GLY A 443 6.93 12.18 -24.13
CA GLY A 443 6.03 11.52 -23.18
C GLY A 443 6.76 10.92 -21.98
N VAL A 444 7.90 10.25 -22.20
CA VAL A 444 8.73 9.74 -21.10
C VAL A 444 9.30 10.89 -20.27
N GLN A 445 9.75 11.97 -20.92
CA GLN A 445 10.26 13.14 -20.21
C GLN A 445 9.19 13.82 -19.35
N ASP A 446 7.98 14.00 -19.87
CA ASP A 446 6.86 14.63 -19.16
C ASP A 446 6.46 13.80 -17.92
N ILE A 447 6.41 12.46 -18.05
CA ILE A 447 6.19 11.56 -16.92
C ILE A 447 7.31 11.64 -15.89
N ARG A 448 8.58 11.59 -16.34
CA ARG A 448 9.75 11.73 -15.45
C ARG A 448 9.73 13.04 -14.69
N LEU A 449 9.49 14.16 -15.37
CA LEU A 449 9.40 15.48 -14.74
C LEU A 449 8.26 15.54 -13.73
N SER A 450 7.12 14.91 -14.02
CA SER A 450 5.99 14.82 -13.10
C SER A 450 6.36 14.05 -11.83
N LEU A 451 6.97 12.87 -11.97
CA LEU A 451 7.33 12.01 -10.85
C LEU A 451 8.45 12.58 -9.97
N LEU A 452 9.40 13.31 -10.55
CA LEU A 452 10.48 13.99 -9.81
C LEU A 452 10.01 15.28 -9.11
N ASN A 453 8.84 15.81 -9.50
CA ASN A 453 8.31 17.05 -8.97
C ASN A 453 6.82 16.86 -8.62
N PRO A 454 6.54 16.07 -7.56
CA PRO A 454 5.18 15.80 -7.12
C PRO A 454 4.45 17.09 -6.76
N LEU A 455 3.11 17.07 -6.87
CA LEU A 455 2.25 18.19 -6.49
C LEU A 455 2.52 18.66 -5.06
N LYS A 456 2.64 19.98 -4.88
CA LYS A 456 2.85 20.57 -3.56
C LYS A 456 1.53 20.59 -2.79
N VAL A 457 1.55 19.98 -1.61
CA VAL A 457 0.39 19.94 -0.71
C VAL A 457 0.45 21.12 0.25
N ASN A 458 -0.58 21.97 0.22
CA ASN A 458 -0.74 23.10 1.13
C ASN A 458 -2.09 22.99 1.87
N ALA A 459 -2.04 22.83 3.18
CA ALA A 459 -3.23 22.70 4.02
C ALA A 459 -3.50 23.92 4.92
N LYS A 460 -2.68 24.98 4.83
CA LYS A 460 -2.91 26.24 5.58
C LYS A 460 -3.74 27.19 4.74
N ILE A 461 -5.05 26.96 4.72
CA ILE A 461 -5.99 27.69 3.85
C ILE A 461 -6.98 28.46 4.70
N ASN A 462 -7.15 29.76 4.44
CA ASN A 462 -8.19 30.55 5.09
C ASN A 462 -9.43 30.64 4.20
N LEU A 463 -10.37 29.71 4.41
CA LEU A 463 -11.56 29.56 3.58
C LEU A 463 -12.47 30.79 3.53
N GLU A 464 -12.62 31.50 4.66
CA GLU A 464 -13.48 32.68 4.73
C GLU A 464 -12.95 33.83 3.87
N ASN A 465 -11.64 34.02 3.86
CA ASN A 465 -10.98 35.09 3.12
C ASN A 465 -10.74 34.72 1.65
N GLU A 466 -10.40 33.46 1.37
CA GLU A 466 -10.02 33.01 0.03
C GLU A 466 -11.23 32.61 -0.84
N PHE A 467 -12.26 31.95 -0.29
CA PHE A 467 -13.27 31.27 -1.12
C PHE A 467 -14.70 31.71 -0.86
N PHE A 468 -15.16 31.75 0.41
CA PHE A 468 -16.58 31.98 0.72
C PHE A 468 -17.13 33.31 0.22
N ARG A 469 -16.27 34.30 -0.02
CA ARG A 469 -16.65 35.63 -0.52
C ARG A 469 -16.42 35.84 -2.02
N GLN A 470 -15.66 34.97 -2.67
CA GLN A 470 -15.16 35.20 -4.04
C GLN A 470 -15.78 34.27 -5.08
N ILE A 471 -16.22 33.06 -4.70
CA ILE A 471 -16.77 32.07 -5.63
C ILE A 471 -18.24 31.77 -5.26
N PRO A 472 -19.19 31.85 -6.22
CA PRO A 472 -20.58 31.50 -5.96
C PRO A 472 -20.70 30.00 -5.69
N SER A 473 -21.01 29.60 -4.45
CA SER A 473 -21.19 28.19 -4.10
C SER A 473 -22.39 27.61 -4.84
N LYS A 474 -22.17 26.62 -5.70
CA LYS A 474 -23.23 25.92 -6.45
C LYS A 474 -22.88 24.44 -6.47
N SER A 475 -23.52 23.61 -5.67
CA SER A 475 -23.43 22.15 -5.81
C SER A 475 -24.82 21.57 -6.05
N LYS A 476 -24.92 20.63 -6.99
CA LYS A 476 -26.15 19.88 -7.28
C LYS A 476 -25.97 18.44 -6.80
N GLY A 477 -27.06 17.85 -6.32
CA GLY A 477 -27.03 16.51 -5.74
C GLY A 477 -26.46 16.50 -4.32
N LYS A 478 -26.05 15.31 -3.87
CA LYS A 478 -25.58 15.05 -2.51
C LYS A 478 -24.45 14.02 -2.58
N LEU A 479 -23.46 14.18 -1.70
CA LEU A 479 -22.39 13.22 -1.47
C LEU A 479 -23.00 11.87 -1.16
N VAL A 480 -22.58 10.84 -1.89
CA VAL A 480 -23.31 9.58 -1.97
C VAL A 480 -23.29 8.88 -0.60
N THR A 481 -24.43 8.89 0.07
CA THR A 481 -24.79 7.86 1.05
C THR A 481 -25.74 6.92 0.33
N LYS A 482 -25.44 5.63 0.25
CA LYS A 482 -26.31 4.70 -0.49
C LYS A 482 -27.67 4.41 0.19
N THR A 483 -28.07 5.19 1.21
CA THR A 483 -29.43 5.19 1.77
C THR A 483 -29.70 6.45 2.59
N GLU A 484 -30.58 7.32 2.08
CA GLU A 484 -31.05 8.49 2.82
C GLU A 484 -32.34 8.22 3.62
N ASP A 485 -33.10 7.17 3.26
CA ASP A 485 -34.38 6.84 3.90
C ASP A 485 -34.29 5.84 5.07
N THR A 486 -33.08 5.39 5.45
CA THR A 486 -32.91 4.33 6.46
C THR A 486 -32.12 4.74 7.69
N THR A 487 -31.89 6.03 7.94
CA THR A 487 -31.05 6.49 9.08
C THR A 487 -31.55 5.94 10.43
N ALA A 488 -32.86 6.05 10.69
CA ALA A 488 -33.47 5.51 11.91
C ALA A 488 -33.30 3.98 12.01
N THR A 489 -33.52 3.27 10.89
CA THR A 489 -33.31 1.83 10.80
C THR A 489 -31.85 1.45 11.02
N LYS A 490 -30.89 2.19 10.46
CA LYS A 490 -29.44 1.96 10.63
C LYS A 490 -29.04 2.09 12.10
N GLN A 491 -29.53 3.11 12.79
CA GLN A 491 -29.27 3.25 14.23
C GLN A 491 -29.80 2.04 15.01
N SER A 492 -31.03 1.58 14.71
CA SER A 492 -31.59 0.37 15.32
C SER A 492 -30.76 -0.88 15.01
N VAL A 493 -30.23 -1.01 13.78
CA VAL A 493 -29.36 -2.12 13.38
C VAL A 493 -28.05 -2.10 14.17
N TRP A 494 -27.37 -0.96 14.28
CA TRP A 494 -26.13 -0.84 15.06
C TRP A 494 -26.36 -1.15 16.54
N ASN A 495 -27.44 -0.64 17.14
CA ASN A 495 -27.81 -0.95 18.52
C ASN A 495 -28.08 -2.47 18.70
N ALA A 496 -28.76 -3.08 17.74
CA ALA A 496 -29.05 -4.51 17.75
C ALA A 496 -27.75 -5.34 17.62
N LEU A 497 -26.83 -4.96 16.74
CA LEU A 497 -25.51 -5.60 16.61
C LEU A 497 -24.69 -5.51 17.90
N GLN A 498 -24.74 -4.38 18.62
CA GLN A 498 -24.03 -4.22 19.89
C GLN A 498 -24.51 -5.20 20.99
N SER A 499 -25.71 -5.77 20.85
CA SER A 499 -26.22 -6.80 21.75
C SER A 499 -25.74 -8.22 21.44
N VAL A 500 -25.06 -8.43 20.30
CA VAL A 500 -24.54 -9.73 19.88
C VAL A 500 -23.12 -9.90 20.42
N LYS A 501 -22.96 -10.85 21.34
CA LYS A 501 -21.69 -11.13 22.03
C LYS A 501 -20.91 -12.24 21.33
N ASP A 502 -19.59 -12.14 21.40
CA ASP A 502 -18.68 -13.22 21.07
C ASP A 502 -18.52 -14.13 22.30
N GLU A 503 -19.26 -15.24 22.31
CA GLU A 503 -19.34 -16.14 23.47
C GLU A 503 -18.02 -16.90 23.76
N MET A 504 -16.98 -16.74 22.94
CA MET A 504 -15.64 -17.21 23.29
C MET A 504 -14.98 -16.37 24.39
N PHE A 505 -15.57 -15.23 24.73
CA PHE A 505 -15.16 -14.38 25.84
C PHE A 505 -16.10 -14.53 27.03
N TYR A 506 -15.73 -15.41 27.98
CA TYR A 506 -16.60 -15.77 29.11
C TYR A 506 -16.70 -14.72 30.22
N ALA A 507 -15.74 -13.82 30.32
CA ALA A 507 -15.61 -12.88 31.45
C ALA A 507 -15.60 -11.40 31.04
N VAL A 508 -15.64 -11.11 29.74
CA VAL A 508 -15.62 -9.74 29.22
C VAL A 508 -16.79 -9.53 28.27
N ASP A 509 -17.32 -8.31 28.24
CA ASP A 509 -18.42 -7.96 27.37
C ASP A 509 -17.92 -7.63 25.95
N ALA A 510 -17.55 -8.68 25.20
CA ALA A 510 -17.02 -8.58 23.85
C ALA A 510 -18.14 -8.69 22.81
N ASN A 511 -18.75 -7.57 22.42
CA ASN A 511 -19.74 -7.56 21.34
C ASN A 511 -19.12 -7.27 19.97
N VAL A 512 -19.79 -7.71 18.90
CA VAL A 512 -19.25 -7.65 17.52
C VAL A 512 -18.97 -6.23 17.02
N VAL A 513 -19.64 -5.21 17.58
CA VAL A 513 -19.41 -3.80 17.24
C VAL A 513 -18.16 -3.27 17.94
N ASP A 514 -18.09 -3.43 19.26
CA ASP A 514 -16.98 -2.91 20.08
C ASP A 514 -15.66 -3.64 19.80
N MET A 515 -15.75 -4.91 19.37
CA MET A 515 -14.61 -5.68 18.88
C MET A 515 -14.16 -5.29 17.46
N GLY A 516 -14.89 -4.41 16.77
CA GLY A 516 -14.55 -3.93 15.43
C GLY A 516 -14.69 -4.98 14.33
N TYR A 517 -15.55 -5.99 14.53
CA TYR A 517 -15.76 -7.07 13.55
C TYR A 517 -16.66 -6.65 12.39
N ILE A 518 -17.57 -5.70 12.61
CA ILE A 518 -18.46 -5.18 11.58
C ILE A 518 -17.71 -4.13 10.75
N TYR A 519 -17.54 -4.38 9.45
CA TYR A 519 -16.90 -3.46 8.51
C TYR A 519 -17.93 -2.55 7.84
N ASP A 520 -19.09 -3.08 7.49
CA ASP A 520 -20.14 -2.30 6.82
C ASP A 520 -21.54 -2.78 7.16
N VAL A 521 -22.48 -1.83 7.10
CA VAL A 521 -23.92 -2.06 7.23
C VAL A 521 -24.61 -1.31 6.10
N SER A 522 -25.11 -2.06 5.12
CA SER A 522 -25.91 -1.51 4.02
C SER A 522 -27.34 -2.01 4.09
N ILE A 523 -28.29 -1.12 3.82
CA ILE A 523 -29.72 -1.44 3.80
C ILE A 523 -30.26 -1.14 2.41
N ARG A 524 -31.05 -2.06 1.82
CA ARG A 524 -31.68 -1.85 0.51
C ARG A 524 -33.12 -2.34 0.61
N GLY A 525 -34.06 -1.41 0.72
CA GLY A 525 -35.46 -1.75 1.01
C GLY A 525 -35.57 -2.50 2.35
N ASP A 526 -36.09 -3.72 2.30
CA ASP A 526 -36.29 -4.61 3.45
C ASP A 526 -35.13 -5.60 3.70
N VAL A 527 -33.99 -5.42 3.01
CA VAL A 527 -32.81 -6.27 3.11
C VAL A 527 -31.65 -5.55 3.79
N ILE A 528 -31.07 -6.18 4.81
CA ILE A 528 -29.82 -5.74 5.44
C ILE A 528 -28.68 -6.62 4.94
N ARG A 529 -27.57 -6.00 4.56
CA ARG A 529 -26.31 -6.68 4.27
C ARG A 529 -25.23 -6.20 5.24
N ILE A 530 -24.65 -7.14 5.96
CA ILE A 530 -23.54 -6.94 6.90
C ILE A 530 -22.27 -7.47 6.25
N LEU A 531 -21.25 -6.62 6.12
CA LEU A 531 -19.89 -7.07 5.84
C LEU A 531 -19.13 -7.14 7.16
N MET A 532 -18.57 -8.29 7.48
CA MET A 532 -17.80 -8.49 8.71
C MET A 532 -16.51 -9.26 8.49
N THR A 533 -15.63 -9.21 9.49
CA THR A 533 -14.36 -9.94 9.54
C THR A 533 -14.26 -10.75 10.82
N MET A 534 -13.17 -11.52 10.96
CA MET A 534 -12.72 -12.11 12.22
C MET A 534 -11.21 -11.91 12.39
N PRO A 535 -10.66 -11.95 13.62
CA PRO A 535 -9.22 -11.78 13.86
C PRO A 535 -8.34 -12.78 13.09
N HIS A 536 -8.82 -13.99 12.80
CA HIS A 536 -8.10 -15.01 12.03
C HIS A 536 -9.04 -16.04 11.39
N ARG A 537 -8.56 -16.72 10.34
CA ARG A 537 -9.30 -17.74 9.57
C ARG A 537 -9.66 -19.01 10.35
N GLY A 538 -9.06 -19.21 11.52
CA GLY A 538 -9.32 -20.36 12.42
C GLY A 538 -10.61 -20.27 13.23
N ARG A 539 -11.39 -19.19 13.14
CA ARG A 539 -12.67 -19.01 13.84
C ARG A 539 -13.82 -19.69 13.05
N PRO A 540 -14.86 -20.24 13.72
CA PRO A 540 -15.97 -20.93 13.05
C PRO A 540 -16.76 -19.96 12.14
N LYS A 541 -16.72 -20.25 10.84
CA LYS A 541 -16.97 -19.30 9.75
C LYS A 541 -18.40 -18.79 9.56
N TYR A 542 -19.43 -19.29 10.25
CA TYR A 542 -20.81 -18.80 10.02
C TYR A 542 -21.76 -19.00 11.21
N GLY A 543 -21.98 -20.23 11.67
CA GLY A 543 -23.08 -20.53 12.60
C GLY A 543 -23.01 -19.85 13.97
N PHE A 544 -21.81 -19.56 14.47
CA PHE A 544 -21.64 -19.06 15.85
C PHE A 544 -21.87 -17.55 15.99
N ILE A 545 -21.55 -16.75 14.96
CA ILE A 545 -21.69 -15.29 15.01
C ILE A 545 -22.71 -14.79 13.99
N ALA A 546 -22.72 -15.34 12.77
CA ALA A 546 -23.63 -14.86 11.73
C ALA A 546 -25.10 -15.19 12.04
N ASN A 547 -25.41 -16.37 12.61
CA ASN A 547 -26.78 -16.72 12.98
C ASN A 547 -27.33 -15.80 14.09
N PRO A 548 -26.62 -15.57 15.23
CA PRO A 548 -27.07 -14.59 16.21
C PRO A 548 -27.28 -13.18 15.65
N ILE A 549 -26.41 -12.72 14.74
CA ILE A 549 -26.61 -11.45 14.03
C ILE A 549 -27.92 -11.50 13.22
N ARG A 550 -28.10 -12.55 12.41
CA ARG A 550 -29.29 -12.72 11.56
C ARG A 550 -30.57 -12.74 12.38
N ASP A 551 -30.61 -13.56 13.42
CA ASP A 551 -31.76 -13.75 14.30
C ASP A 551 -32.10 -12.47 15.07
N ARG A 552 -31.09 -11.67 15.42
CA ARG A 552 -31.29 -10.38 16.08
C ARG A 552 -31.85 -9.33 15.12
N LEU A 553 -31.30 -9.23 13.91
CA LEU A 553 -31.68 -8.22 12.93
C LEU A 553 -33.01 -8.52 12.24
N LEU A 554 -33.37 -9.80 12.05
CA LEU A 554 -34.68 -10.21 11.51
C LEU A 554 -35.86 -9.88 12.43
N ARG A 555 -35.61 -9.52 13.70
CA ARG A 555 -36.65 -9.07 14.65
C ARG A 555 -36.94 -7.57 14.54
N LEU A 556 -36.17 -6.82 13.75
CA LEU A 556 -36.43 -5.41 13.51
C LEU A 556 -37.61 -5.26 12.55
N ASP A 557 -38.49 -4.30 12.83
CA ASP A 557 -39.67 -4.06 12.02
C ASP A 557 -39.30 -3.70 10.57
N GLY A 558 -39.99 -4.33 9.62
CA GLY A 558 -39.81 -4.08 8.19
C GLY A 558 -38.60 -4.78 7.56
N ILE A 559 -37.87 -5.63 8.29
CA ILE A 559 -36.75 -6.41 7.75
C ILE A 559 -37.24 -7.80 7.30
N ARG A 560 -37.08 -8.11 6.01
CA ARG A 560 -37.41 -9.40 5.42
C ARG A 560 -36.20 -10.34 5.40
N GLU A 561 -35.01 -9.79 5.18
CA GLU A 561 -33.82 -10.59 4.90
C GLU A 561 -32.55 -9.94 5.45
N VAL A 562 -31.64 -10.78 5.95
CA VAL A 562 -30.34 -10.36 6.47
C VAL A 562 -29.28 -11.27 5.85
N ILE A 563 -28.34 -10.65 5.14
CA ILE A 563 -27.20 -11.28 4.48
C ILE A 563 -25.94 -10.92 5.27
N VAL A 564 -25.15 -11.92 5.66
CA VAL A 564 -23.88 -11.72 6.38
C VAL A 564 -22.74 -12.25 5.53
N ASP A 565 -21.87 -11.35 5.09
CA ASP A 565 -20.70 -11.66 4.29
C ASP A 565 -19.43 -11.55 5.12
N PHE A 566 -18.50 -12.47 4.91
CA PHE A 566 -17.18 -12.46 5.54
C PHE A 566 -16.11 -11.97 4.57
N THR A 567 -15.27 -11.05 5.04
CA THR A 567 -14.02 -10.66 4.36
C THR A 567 -12.82 -10.87 5.26
N TRP A 568 -11.65 -11.07 4.63
CA TRP A 568 -10.34 -11.11 5.31
C TRP A 568 -9.47 -9.91 4.92
N ASP A 569 -9.96 -9.07 4.01
CA ASP A 569 -9.29 -7.89 3.48
C ASP A 569 -10.22 -6.66 3.66
N PRO A 570 -9.76 -5.58 4.33
CA PRO A 570 -8.51 -5.51 5.10
C PRO A 570 -8.51 -6.50 6.29
N LYS A 571 -7.32 -6.90 6.74
CA LYS A 571 -7.17 -7.75 7.94
C LYS A 571 -7.69 -7.02 9.17
N TRP A 572 -8.27 -7.77 10.12
CA TRP A 572 -8.64 -7.21 11.41
C TRP A 572 -7.39 -6.81 12.19
N SER A 573 -7.45 -5.68 12.89
CA SER A 573 -6.39 -5.19 13.78
C SER A 573 -7.00 -4.60 15.06
N PRO A 574 -6.21 -4.50 16.16
CA PRO A 574 -6.64 -3.85 17.39
C PRO A 574 -7.08 -2.39 17.22
N THR A 575 -6.65 -1.70 16.15
CA THR A 575 -7.00 -0.30 15.86
C THR A 575 -8.48 -0.13 15.52
N ARG A 576 -9.19 -1.23 15.22
CA ARG A 576 -10.64 -1.25 15.03
C ARG A 576 -11.45 -1.33 16.33
N LEU A 577 -10.83 -1.64 17.46
CA LEU A 577 -11.53 -1.68 18.74
C LEU A 577 -12.07 -0.28 19.09
N THR A 578 -13.34 -0.22 19.50
CA THR A 578 -13.91 1.01 20.07
C THR A 578 -13.30 1.29 21.44
N ALA A 579 -13.51 2.49 21.99
CA ALA A 579 -13.08 2.80 23.36
C ALA A 579 -13.64 1.79 24.39
N ALA A 580 -14.89 1.35 24.21
CA ALA A 580 -15.52 0.33 25.04
C ALA A 580 -14.85 -1.03 24.87
N GLY A 581 -14.56 -1.45 23.62
CA GLY A 581 -13.85 -2.69 23.32
C GLY A 581 -12.43 -2.72 23.91
N ARG A 582 -11.66 -1.64 23.76
CA ARG A 582 -10.33 -1.51 24.37
C ARG A 582 -10.39 -1.62 25.88
N LYS A 583 -11.35 -0.93 26.52
CA LYS A 583 -11.57 -1.04 27.97
C LYS A 583 -11.92 -2.47 28.39
N ALA A 584 -12.83 -3.14 27.70
CA ALA A 584 -13.25 -4.51 28.01
C ALA A 584 -12.07 -5.50 27.92
N MET A 585 -11.17 -5.31 26.95
CA MET A 585 -9.99 -6.14 26.74
C MET A 585 -8.79 -5.76 27.63
N GLY A 586 -8.91 -4.72 28.47
CA GLY A 586 -7.81 -4.22 29.30
C GLY A 586 -6.71 -3.50 28.51
N LEU A 587 -7.06 -2.97 27.34
CA LEU A 587 -6.20 -2.28 26.38
C LEU A 587 -6.42 -0.75 26.40
N SER A 588 -6.88 -0.16 27.50
CA SER A 588 -7.09 1.31 27.60
C SER A 588 -5.83 2.16 27.44
N PHE A 589 -4.65 1.54 27.42
CA PHE A 589 -3.38 2.22 27.13
C PHE A 589 -3.17 2.47 25.62
N LEU A 590 -3.94 1.78 24.77
CA LEU A 590 -4.11 2.09 23.36
C LEU A 590 -5.08 3.25 23.27
#